data_AF-A0A425WIV5-F1
#
_entry.id   AF-A0A425WIV5-F1
#
_cell.length_a   1.000
_cell.length_b   1.000
_cell.length_c   1.000
_cell.angle_alpha   90.00
_cell.angle_beta   90.00
_cell.angle_gamma   90.00
#
_symmetry.space_group_name_H-M   'P 1'
#
loop_
_entity.id
_entity.type
_entity.pdbx_description
1 polymer ?
#
loop_
_entity_poly.entity_id
_entity_poly.type
_entity_poly.pdbx_seq_one_letter_code
_entity_poly.pdbx_strand_id
1 'polypeptide(L)'
;MARRGSGQRRRGASARGVAHARRGLRPRLRRPAGHTQQGRFEGARHIGIDKTSYKKGHKYLIVVVDHDRGCLIWAHEGYGKDVLGLFLDELT
;
A
#
# COMPACT_ATOMS: atom_id res chain seq x y z
N MET A 1 74.45 8.30 -21.30
CA MET A 1 73.78 8.34 -22.61
C MET A 1 72.47 7.56 -22.52
N ALA A 2 71.37 8.15 -23.03
CA ALA A 2 69.99 7.65 -23.00
C ALA A 2 69.79 6.42 -23.95
N ARG A 3 68.73 5.59 -23.95
CA ARG A 3 67.25 5.83 -23.98
C ARG A 3 66.51 4.50 -23.67
N ARG A 4 65.49 4.49 -22.79
CA ARG A 4 64.00 4.38 -22.99
C ARG A 4 63.40 3.04 -23.46
N GLY A 5 62.30 2.65 -22.78
CA GLY A 5 61.23 1.76 -23.26
C GLY A 5 60.39 1.12 -22.13
N SER A 6 59.66 1.88 -21.30
CA SER A 6 58.18 2.07 -21.34
C SER A 6 57.31 0.84 -21.63
N GLY A 7 56.45 0.43 -20.68
CA GLY A 7 55.39 -0.54 -20.96
C GLY A 7 54.56 -1.05 -19.79
N GLN A 8 53.98 -0.18 -18.95
CA GLN A 8 52.92 -0.60 -18.02
C GLN A 8 51.55 -0.43 -18.69
N ARG A 9 50.81 -1.52 -18.93
CA ARG A 9 49.35 -1.47 -19.12
C ARG A 9 48.66 -2.62 -18.40
N ARG A 10 47.59 -2.24 -17.70
CA ARG A 10 46.74 -3.04 -16.81
C ARG A 10 45.58 -3.69 -17.59
N ARG A 11 44.93 -4.65 -16.89
CA ARG A 11 43.51 -5.07 -16.92
C ARG A 11 43.14 -6.26 -17.82
N GLY A 12 42.30 -7.14 -17.26
CA GLY A 12 41.34 -7.90 -18.06
C GLY A 12 40.92 -9.27 -17.51
N ALA A 13 40.47 -9.38 -16.26
CA ALA A 13 39.75 -10.57 -15.80
C ALA A 13 38.25 -10.30 -15.69
N SER A 14 37.47 -11.35 -15.95
CA SER A 14 36.05 -11.57 -15.65
C SER A 14 35.08 -11.44 -16.82
N ALA A 15 34.88 -12.58 -17.48
CA ALA A 15 33.78 -12.83 -18.40
C ALA A 15 32.47 -13.06 -17.61
N ARG A 16 31.51 -12.20 -17.97
CA ARG A 16 30.06 -12.22 -17.80
C ARG A 16 29.44 -13.59 -17.46
N GLY A 17 28.91 -13.72 -16.24
CA GLY A 17 27.90 -14.71 -15.86
C GLY A 17 26.48 -14.16 -16.09
N VAL A 18 25.64 -14.99 -16.68
CA VAL A 18 24.27 -14.68 -17.14
C VAL A 18 23.34 -14.45 -15.94
N ALA A 19 22.70 -13.27 -15.89
CA ALA A 19 21.68 -12.97 -14.89
C ALA A 19 20.32 -13.55 -15.32
N HIS A 20 19.80 -14.50 -14.55
CA HIS A 20 18.42 -14.97 -14.69
C HIS A 20 17.43 -13.88 -14.28
N ALA A 21 16.68 -13.38 -15.26
CA ALA A 21 15.59 -12.43 -15.05
C ALA A 21 14.43 -13.11 -14.30
N ARG A 22 14.29 -12.85 -13.00
CA ARG A 22 13.08 -13.18 -12.24
C ARG A 22 11.96 -12.24 -12.69
N ARG A 23 10.95 -12.78 -13.38
CA ARG A 23 9.73 -12.05 -13.75
C ARG A 23 9.03 -11.55 -12.49
N GLY A 24 9.16 -10.27 -12.19
CA GLY A 24 8.42 -9.61 -11.12
C GLY A 24 6.94 -9.54 -11.48
N LEU A 25 6.12 -10.37 -10.84
CA LEU A 25 4.67 -10.16 -10.79
C LEU A 25 4.43 -8.87 -10.01
N ARG A 26 4.20 -7.76 -10.72
CA ARG A 26 3.70 -6.53 -10.11
C ARG A 26 2.20 -6.72 -9.85
N PRO A 27 1.72 -6.81 -8.61
CA PRO A 27 0.28 -6.75 -8.39
C PRO A 27 -0.16 -5.36 -8.83
N ARG A 28 -1.07 -5.31 -9.82
CA ARG A 28 -1.77 -4.07 -10.15
C ARG A 28 -2.69 -3.77 -8.98
N LEU A 29 -2.18 -3.10 -7.94
CA LEU A 29 -3.02 -2.41 -6.97
C LEU A 29 -3.81 -1.38 -7.79
N ARG A 30 -5.06 -1.73 -8.10
CA ARG A 30 -6.04 -0.80 -8.64
C ARG A 30 -6.13 0.34 -7.64
N ARG A 31 -5.61 1.51 -8.04
CA ARG A 31 -5.69 2.72 -7.22
C ARG A 31 -7.19 2.93 -6.94
N PRO A 32 -7.65 2.90 -5.67
CA PRO A 32 -9.04 3.23 -5.40
C PRO A 32 -9.26 4.64 -5.96
N ALA A 33 -10.28 4.78 -6.80
CA ALA A 33 -10.70 6.10 -7.26
C ALA A 33 -10.98 6.90 -5.99
N GLY A 34 -10.16 7.91 -5.73
CA GLY A 34 -10.31 8.75 -4.54
C GLY A 34 -11.64 9.47 -4.67
N HIS A 35 -12.66 8.98 -3.97
CA HIS A 35 -13.84 9.74 -3.67
C HIS A 35 -13.39 10.85 -2.71
N THR A 36 -13.54 12.10 -3.13
CA THR A 36 -13.53 13.23 -2.21
C THR A 36 -14.54 12.97 -1.09
N GLN A 37 -14.25 13.49 0.12
CA GLN A 37 -15.00 13.27 1.36
C GLN A 37 -16.54 13.24 1.17
N GLN A 38 -17.08 14.10 0.30
CA GLN A 38 -18.50 14.25 0.03
C GLN A 38 -19.15 13.10 -0.78
N GLY A 39 -18.38 12.29 -1.51
CA GLY A 39 -18.92 11.28 -2.44
C GLY A 39 -18.68 9.82 -2.05
N ARG A 40 -17.94 9.55 -0.97
CA ARG A 40 -17.60 8.15 -0.62
C ARG A 40 -18.78 7.36 -0.08
N PHE A 41 -19.75 8.06 0.51
CA PHE A 41 -20.95 7.49 1.11
C PHE A 41 -22.15 7.56 0.18
N GLU A 42 -22.04 8.30 -0.92
CA GLU A 42 -23.15 8.54 -1.83
C GLU A 42 -23.65 7.21 -2.41
N GLY A 43 -24.90 6.88 -2.12
CA GLY A 43 -25.56 5.67 -2.60
C GLY A 43 -25.23 4.39 -1.82
N ALA A 44 -24.50 4.46 -0.71
CA ALA A 44 -24.35 3.31 0.20
C ALA A 44 -25.70 3.05 0.91
N ARG A 45 -26.24 1.83 0.79
CA ARG A 45 -27.52 1.44 1.40
C ARG A 45 -27.38 0.27 2.35
N HIS A 46 -26.60 -0.74 1.95
CA HIS A 46 -26.23 -1.83 2.84
C HIS A 46 -24.79 -1.66 3.31
N ILE A 47 -24.64 -1.17 4.54
CA ILE A 47 -23.34 -1.01 5.17
C ILE A 47 -23.13 -2.02 6.29
N GLY A 48 -21.91 -2.53 6.39
CA GLY A 48 -21.45 -3.35 7.51
C GLY A 48 -20.42 -2.59 8.32
N ILE A 49 -20.54 -2.66 9.64
CA ILE A 49 -19.57 -2.10 10.58
C ILE A 49 -18.93 -3.27 11.32
N ASP A 50 -17.60 -3.35 11.28
CA ASP A 50 -16.85 -4.38 11.97
C ASP A 50 -15.73 -3.80 12.84
N LYS A 51 -15.39 -4.52 13.92
CA LYS A 51 -14.22 -4.27 14.75
C LYS A 51 -13.15 -5.28 14.39
N THR A 52 -12.17 -4.84 13.59
CA THR A 52 -11.06 -5.70 13.17
C THR A 52 -9.80 -5.41 13.98
N SER A 53 -9.15 -6.44 14.52
CA SER A 53 -7.80 -6.29 15.10
C SER A 53 -6.75 -6.29 13.99
N TYR A 54 -5.85 -5.29 13.96
CA TYR A 54 -4.84 -5.19 12.90
C TYR A 54 -3.42 -5.54 13.34
N LYS A 55 -3.18 -5.59 14.66
CA LYS A 55 -1.89 -5.98 15.24
C LYS A 55 -2.10 -6.62 16.60
N LYS A 56 -1.18 -7.53 16.97
CA LYS A 56 -1.11 -8.12 18.30
C LYS A 56 -1.06 -7.02 19.38
N GLY A 57 -1.70 -7.30 20.52
CA GLY A 57 -1.79 -6.35 21.64
C GLY A 57 -3.02 -5.46 21.57
N HIS A 58 -4.17 -6.03 21.17
CA HIS A 58 -5.47 -5.35 21.23
C HIS A 58 -5.54 -4.03 20.46
N LYS A 59 -4.88 -3.98 19.30
CA LYS A 59 -4.98 -2.85 18.39
C LYS A 59 -6.14 -3.07 17.42
N TYR A 60 -7.16 -2.24 17.53
CA TYR A 60 -8.40 -2.37 16.77
C TYR A 60 -8.62 -1.17 15.85
N LEU A 61 -9.29 -1.43 14.73
CA LEU A 61 -9.90 -0.44 13.88
C LEU A 61 -11.41 -0.70 13.86
N ILE A 62 -12.18 0.36 13.70
CA ILE A 62 -13.56 0.25 13.22
C ILE A 62 -13.51 0.44 11.70
N VAL A 63 -14.05 -0.53 10.98
CA VAL A 63 -14.15 -0.50 9.51
C VAL A 63 -15.61 -0.44 9.10
N VAL A 64 -15.92 0.40 8.11
CA VAL A 64 -17.23 0.45 7.47
C VAL A 64 -17.08 0.07 6.01
N VAL A 65 -17.83 -0.94 5.60
CA VAL A 65 -17.82 -1.49 4.25
C VAL A 65 -19.19 -1.30 3.63
N ASP A 66 -19.21 -0.81 2.40
CA ASP A 66 -20.40 -0.88 1.54
C ASP A 66 -20.49 -2.30 0.99
N HIS A 67 -21.52 -3.05 1.39
CA HIS A 67 -21.76 -4.42 0.94
C HIS A 67 -22.31 -4.50 -0.47
N ASP A 68 -22.99 -3.46 -0.96
CA ASP A 68 -23.50 -3.42 -2.33
C ASP A 68 -22.34 -3.26 -3.33
N ARG A 69 -21.31 -2.45 -2.97
CA ARG A 69 -20.10 -2.24 -3.79
C ARG A 69 -18.93 -3.16 -3.43
N GLY A 70 -19.00 -3.82 -2.28
CA GLY A 70 -17.91 -4.63 -1.71
C GLY A 70 -16.65 -3.81 -1.43
N CYS A 71 -16.78 -2.54 -1.05
CA CYS A 71 -15.64 -1.64 -0.83
C CYS A 71 -15.60 -1.04 0.56
N LEU A 72 -14.40 -0.90 1.12
CA LEU A 72 -14.16 -0.17 2.36
C LEU A 72 -14.40 1.33 2.11
N ILE A 73 -15.37 1.91 2.79
CA ILE A 73 -15.73 3.33 2.66
C ILE A 73 -15.22 4.17 3.83
N TRP A 74 -14.92 3.54 4.98
CA TRP A 74 -14.33 4.22 6.13
C TRP A 74 -13.52 3.28 7.01
N ALA A 75 -12.46 3.81 7.62
CA ALA A 75 -11.72 3.11 8.65
C ALA A 75 -11.09 4.11 9.61
N HIS A 76 -11.14 3.81 10.90
CA HIS A 76 -10.51 4.62 11.93
C HIS A 76 -9.90 3.76 13.03
N GLU A 77 -8.74 4.20 13.54
CA GLU A 77 -8.06 3.51 14.64
C GLU A 77 -8.79 3.74 15.96
N GLY A 78 -8.83 2.71 16.80
CA GLY A 78 -9.56 2.72 18.05
C GLY A 78 -10.84 1.90 17.95
N TYR A 79 -11.61 1.92 19.03
CA TYR A 79 -12.87 1.20 19.16
C TYR A 79 -13.75 1.90 20.20
N GLY A 80 -15.07 1.66 20.13
CA GLY A 80 -16.03 2.19 21.09
C GLY A 80 -16.96 3.24 20.49
N LYS A 81 -17.78 3.85 21.35
CA LYS A 81 -18.81 4.80 20.94
C LYS A 81 -18.23 6.06 20.31
N ASP A 82 -17.12 6.58 20.85
CA ASP A 82 -16.52 7.83 20.37
C ASP A 82 -16.05 7.70 18.92
N VAL A 83 -15.40 6.58 18.59
CA VAL A 83 -14.95 6.27 17.23
C VAL A 83 -16.12 6.12 16.27
N LEU A 84 -17.21 5.48 16.71
CA LEU A 84 -18.43 5.40 15.92
C LEU A 84 -19.09 6.78 15.73
N GLY A 85 -19.01 7.66 16.73
CA GLY A 85 -19.47 9.05 16.65
C GLY A 85 -18.81 9.81 15.51
N LEU A 86 -17.48 9.66 15.35
CA LEU A 86 -16.75 10.27 14.24
C LEU A 86 -17.30 9.87 12.87
N PHE A 87 -17.66 8.59 12.69
CA PHE A 87 -18.28 8.12 11.45
C PHE A 87 -19.65 8.78 11.23
N LEU A 88 -20.48 8.90 12.27
CA LEU A 88 -21.81 9.49 12.18
C LEU A 88 -21.76 11.01 11.91
N ASP A 89 -20.77 11.70 12.48
CA ASP A 89 -20.52 13.11 12.21
C ASP A 89 -20.15 13.33 10.74
N GLU A 90 -19.43 12.40 10.12
CA GLU A 90 -19.11 12.44 8.68
C GLU A 90 -20.32 12.11 7.76
N LEU A 91 -21.48 11.72 8.31
CA LEU A 91 -22.73 11.51 7.55
C LEU A 91 -23.66 12.74 7.53
N THR A 92 -23.34 13.80 8.30
CA THR A 92 -24.16 15.02 8.42
C THR A 92 -23.58 16.16 7.60
#